data_AF-A0A414JL45-F1
#
_entry.id   AF-A0A414JL45-F1
#
_cell.length_a   1.000
_cell.length_b   1.000
_cell.length_c   1.000
_cell.angle_alpha   90.00
_cell.angle_beta   90.00
_cell.angle_gamma   90.00
#
_symmetry.space_group_name_H-M   'P 1'
#
loop_
_entity.id
_entity.type
_entity.pdbx_description
1 polymer ?
#
loop_
_entity_poly.entity_id
_entity_poly.type
_entity_poly.pdbx_seq_one_letter_code
_entity_poly.pdbx_strand_id
1 'polypeptide(L)'
;MAIIAILFSISFTSCGDNYDDSIIIDRVDNLENRVTQLEEICKQINTNISSLQNIVAALENNDYVTSVTPITKDGKEVGYTITFTKSQPITIYHGKDGKDGADGKDGVNGTDGKDGVTPIIGVSKDSDGIYYWTLDGKWLLDSDGNKIKAIGTDGKDGESGTDGKDGITPQLKIENNFWYVSYDKGANWTKLGAAATTVDETFKDVTVNDNTVTFTLADNTTFTLPRYKAVSITFNVQEQGISAGQTVQIPYTLKRTTDKTIVSASSDGNYKVRLENQTTDGGIITVTAPDSYVDGYVNVLVSDGNGYTSLNVINFYEWEMNISSSEEGQPLTYSIPTDGGKVTIPLDVNFDYEVLIPEDAADWVSATIKSRAVIRNEKISLDIEPNMTPNARGCVISLLPKNGTKALAKIRIQQRSQAQTQAEKVFKNKFPQQVDDMKFTYSNGFLTKMEDDYGTATFTYNYPAKTKAVGVPDVIVEYDGSNKAPNYTIEVWVNSQGFAEEIHQTITESSGYTYSNTKTCKYDSEDISSL
;
A
#
# COMPACT_ATOMS: atom_id res chain seq x y z
N MET A 1 -121.40 -16.43 -7.13
CA MET A 1 -120.79 -15.82 -8.32
C MET A 1 -119.35 -15.46 -7.98
N ALA A 2 -118.41 -15.95 -8.82
CA ALA A 2 -117.16 -15.38 -9.36
C ALA A 2 -116.30 -14.43 -8.46
N ILE A 3 -114.96 -14.45 -8.47
CA ILE A 3 -114.03 -14.49 -9.62
C ILE A 3 -112.67 -15.11 -9.19
N ILE A 4 -111.99 -15.69 -10.20
CA ILE A 4 -110.69 -16.39 -10.22
C ILE A 4 -109.64 -15.56 -11.00
N ALA A 5 -108.35 -15.86 -10.75
CA ALA A 5 -107.15 -15.81 -11.62
C ALA A 5 -106.21 -14.59 -11.64
N ILE A 6 -105.04 -14.78 -11.00
CA ILE A 6 -103.68 -15.08 -11.54
C ILE A 6 -103.07 -14.23 -12.68
N LEU A 7 -101.84 -13.78 -12.37
CA LEU A 7 -100.69 -13.28 -13.16
C LEU A 7 -100.70 -13.41 -14.69
N PHE A 8 -100.26 -12.34 -15.37
CA PHE A 8 -99.33 -12.43 -16.51
C PHE A 8 -98.47 -11.15 -16.61
N SER A 9 -97.16 -11.34 -16.58
CA SER A 9 -96.09 -10.37 -16.83
C SER A 9 -96.08 -9.94 -18.31
N ILE A 10 -96.15 -8.63 -18.56
CA ILE A 10 -96.07 -8.03 -19.90
C ILE A 10 -94.76 -7.21 -19.98
N SER A 11 -93.89 -7.64 -20.87
CA SER A 11 -92.67 -6.96 -21.29
C SER A 11 -93.00 -5.63 -21.97
N PHE A 12 -92.48 -4.52 -21.46
CA PHE A 12 -92.26 -3.31 -22.26
C PHE A 12 -90.80 -3.27 -22.69
N THR A 13 -90.58 -3.65 -23.95
CA THR A 13 -89.38 -3.31 -24.71
C THR A 13 -89.35 -1.79 -24.89
N SER A 14 -88.47 -1.11 -24.16
CA SER A 14 -87.90 0.16 -24.59
C SER A 14 -86.51 -0.14 -25.14
N CYS A 15 -86.40 -0.19 -26.46
CA CYS A 15 -85.12 0.01 -27.13
C CYS A 15 -84.64 1.43 -26.85
N GLY A 16 -83.32 1.62 -26.71
CA GLY A 16 -82.69 2.94 -26.60
C GLY A 16 -81.35 2.84 -25.90
N ASP A 17 -80.45 2.08 -26.51
CA ASP A 17 -78.99 2.05 -26.35
C ASP A 17 -78.43 2.30 -24.95
N ASN A 18 -77.93 1.22 -24.31
CA ASN A 18 -76.98 1.35 -23.22
C ASN A 18 -75.84 2.24 -23.72
N TYR A 19 -75.82 3.46 -23.23
CA TYR A 19 -74.79 4.43 -23.53
C TYR A 19 -73.43 3.77 -23.20
N ASP A 20 -72.63 3.45 -24.22
CA ASP A 20 -71.31 2.83 -24.10
C ASP A 20 -70.23 3.89 -24.30
N ASP A 21 -69.83 4.52 -23.19
CA ASP A 21 -68.79 5.55 -23.15
C ASP A 21 -67.37 4.98 -23.25
N SER A 22 -67.19 3.66 -23.35
CA SER A 22 -65.87 3.02 -23.29
C SER A 22 -64.91 3.59 -24.34
N ILE A 23 -65.41 3.93 -25.53
CA ILE A 23 -64.63 4.57 -26.60
C ILE A 23 -64.16 5.97 -26.21
N ILE A 24 -64.98 6.74 -25.50
CA ILE A 24 -64.62 8.09 -25.04
C ILE A 24 -63.63 8.00 -23.90
N ILE A 25 -63.83 7.08 -22.95
CA ILE A 25 -62.91 6.81 -21.84
C ILE A 25 -61.54 6.36 -22.37
N ASP A 26 -61.49 5.38 -23.27
CA ASP A 26 -60.24 4.90 -23.90
C ASP A 26 -59.47 6.03 -24.60
N ARG A 27 -60.19 6.94 -25.28
CA ARG A 27 -59.57 8.11 -25.93
C ARG A 27 -59.05 9.14 -24.93
N VAL A 28 -59.77 9.37 -23.83
CA VAL A 28 -59.35 10.29 -22.77
C VAL A 28 -58.11 9.73 -22.07
N ASP A 29 -58.11 8.45 -21.70
CA ASP A 29 -56.96 7.79 -21.07
C ASP A 29 -55.72 7.81 -21.98
N ASN A 30 -55.91 7.59 -23.28
CA ASN A 30 -54.83 7.70 -24.26
C ASN A 30 -54.26 9.13 -24.33
N LEU A 31 -55.13 10.15 -24.33
CA LEU A 31 -54.71 11.56 -24.34
C LEU A 31 -53.99 11.95 -23.04
N GLU A 32 -54.48 11.52 -21.87
CA GLU A 32 -53.85 11.76 -20.57
C GLU A 32 -52.45 11.15 -20.51
N ASN A 33 -52.29 9.91 -21.00
CA ASN A 33 -51.00 9.25 -21.11
C ASN A 33 -50.06 10.02 -22.05
N ARG A 34 -50.56 10.43 -23.23
CA ARG A 34 -49.76 11.19 -24.21
C ARG A 34 -49.31 12.54 -23.66
N VAL A 35 -50.19 13.27 -22.97
CA VAL A 35 -49.85 14.55 -22.31
C VAL A 35 -48.80 14.33 -21.24
N THR A 36 -48.97 13.33 -20.38
CA THR A 36 -48.00 12.99 -19.31
C THR A 36 -46.61 12.68 -19.88
N GLN A 37 -46.55 11.91 -20.97
CA GLN A 37 -45.28 11.60 -21.65
C GLN A 37 -44.62 12.85 -22.24
N LEU A 38 -45.39 13.69 -22.92
CA LEU A 38 -44.89 14.92 -23.53
C LEU A 38 -44.38 15.92 -22.46
N GLU A 39 -45.07 16.03 -21.33
CA GLU A 39 -44.61 16.85 -20.21
C GLU A 39 -43.29 16.35 -19.62
N GLU A 40 -43.15 15.03 -19.46
CA GLU A 40 -41.92 14.40 -18.96
C GLU A 40 -40.75 14.60 -19.93
N ILE A 41 -41.00 14.37 -21.23
CA ILE A 41 -40.03 14.64 -22.31
C ILE A 41 -39.56 16.10 -22.27
N CYS A 42 -40.50 17.04 -22.19
CA CYS A 42 -40.18 18.47 -22.14
C CYS A 42 -39.35 18.84 -20.91
N LYS A 43 -39.65 18.27 -19.73
CA LYS A 43 -38.85 18.48 -18.51
C LYS A 43 -37.44 17.91 -18.65
N GLN A 44 -37.30 16.71 -19.20
CA GLN A 44 -36.00 16.06 -19.40
C GLN A 44 -35.13 16.85 -20.38
N ILE A 45 -35.69 17.31 -21.51
CA ILE A 45 -34.94 18.11 -22.48
C ILE A 45 -34.51 19.44 -21.85
N ASN A 46 -35.39 20.15 -21.14
CA ASN A 46 -35.00 21.39 -20.44
C ASN A 46 -33.91 21.16 -19.37
N THR A 47 -33.95 20.00 -18.69
CA THR A 47 -32.89 19.59 -17.77
C THR A 47 -31.57 19.38 -18.52
N ASN A 48 -31.59 18.67 -19.65
CA ASN A 48 -30.42 18.47 -20.50
C ASN A 48 -29.84 19.78 -21.04
N ILE A 49 -30.68 20.74 -21.45
CA ILE A 49 -30.24 22.07 -21.89
C ILE A 49 -29.49 22.76 -20.76
N SER A 50 -30.05 22.76 -19.54
CA SER A 50 -29.41 23.34 -18.37
C SER A 50 -28.10 22.62 -18.02
N SER A 51 -28.06 21.29 -18.14
CA SER A 51 -26.85 20.49 -17.92
C SER A 51 -25.77 20.77 -18.96
N LEU A 52 -26.12 20.95 -20.24
CA LEU A 52 -25.20 21.32 -21.29
C LEU A 52 -24.54 22.68 -21.02
N GLN A 53 -25.32 23.67 -20.56
CA GLN A 53 -24.77 24.96 -20.13
C GLN A 53 -23.74 24.80 -19.01
N ASN A 54 -24.05 24.00 -17.99
CA ASN A 54 -23.15 23.74 -16.86
C ASN A 54 -21.89 22.96 -17.28
N ILE A 55 -21.96 22.06 -18.26
CA ILE A 55 -20.78 21.39 -18.84
C ILE A 55 -19.85 22.41 -19.49
N VAL A 56 -20.39 23.35 -20.26
CA VAL A 56 -19.61 24.43 -20.86
C VAL A 56 -18.99 25.31 -19.76
N ALA A 57 -19.69 25.51 -18.64
CA ALA A 57 -19.22 26.34 -17.53
C ALA A 57 -18.07 25.66 -16.79
N ALA A 58 -18.20 24.36 -16.57
CA ALA A 58 -17.14 23.52 -16.03
C ALA A 58 -15.90 23.53 -16.94
N LEU A 59 -16.08 23.54 -18.26
CA LEU A 59 -14.96 23.62 -19.23
C LEU A 59 -14.22 24.96 -19.11
N GLU A 60 -14.95 26.08 -19.10
CA GLU A 60 -14.36 27.41 -19.01
C GLU A 60 -13.67 27.65 -17.64
N ASN A 61 -14.22 27.08 -16.57
CA ASN A 61 -13.70 27.22 -15.20
C ASN A 61 -12.63 26.18 -14.83
N ASN A 62 -12.15 25.37 -15.78
CA ASN A 62 -11.20 24.27 -15.54
C ASN A 62 -11.63 23.40 -14.35
N ASP A 63 -12.88 22.96 -14.34
CA ASP A 63 -13.45 22.07 -13.34
C ASP A 63 -13.16 20.60 -13.69
N TYR A 64 -13.30 19.72 -12.71
CA TYR A 64 -13.02 18.29 -12.84
C TYR A 64 -14.25 17.46 -12.48
N VAL A 65 -14.48 16.38 -13.22
CA VAL A 65 -15.52 15.40 -12.87
C VAL A 65 -15.00 14.47 -11.78
N THR A 66 -15.70 14.40 -10.65
CA THR A 66 -15.38 13.52 -9.52
C THR A 66 -16.17 12.20 -9.59
N SER A 67 -17.38 12.20 -10.14
CA SER A 67 -18.23 11.01 -10.29
C SER A 67 -19.16 11.09 -11.49
N VAL A 68 -19.46 9.93 -12.08
CA VAL A 68 -20.51 9.70 -13.08
C VAL A 68 -21.33 8.52 -12.57
N THR A 69 -22.57 8.78 -12.14
CA THR A 69 -23.43 7.78 -11.51
C THR A 69 -24.66 7.52 -12.40
N PRO A 70 -24.88 6.29 -12.89
CA PRO A 70 -26.08 5.95 -13.66
C PRO A 70 -27.38 6.21 -12.89
N ILE A 71 -28.39 6.72 -13.58
CA ILE A 71 -29.76 6.88 -13.08
C ILE A 71 -30.59 5.74 -13.70
N THR A 72 -31.26 4.96 -12.87
CA THR A 72 -32.11 3.86 -13.32
C THR A 72 -33.58 4.08 -12.99
N LYS A 73 -34.46 3.77 -13.93
CA LYS A 73 -35.93 3.77 -13.77
C LYS A 73 -36.46 2.45 -14.33
N ASP A 74 -37.26 1.73 -13.55
CA ASP A 74 -37.77 0.40 -13.91
C ASP A 74 -36.69 -0.61 -14.37
N GLY A 75 -35.50 -0.54 -13.78
CA GLY A 75 -34.37 -1.42 -14.12
C GLY A 75 -33.64 -1.07 -15.43
N LYS A 76 -34.02 0.02 -16.11
CA LYS A 76 -33.31 0.56 -17.28
C LYS A 76 -32.55 1.83 -16.91
N GLU A 77 -31.35 1.99 -17.45
CA GLU A 77 -30.61 3.25 -17.33
C GLU A 77 -31.28 4.32 -18.19
N VAL A 78 -31.56 5.49 -17.61
CA VAL A 78 -32.24 6.62 -18.26
C VAL A 78 -31.38 7.89 -18.29
N GLY A 79 -30.17 7.84 -17.73
CA GLY A 79 -29.31 9.00 -17.61
C GLY A 79 -28.16 8.82 -16.62
N TYR A 80 -27.51 9.93 -16.30
CA TYR A 80 -26.37 10.03 -15.38
C TYR A 80 -26.50 11.26 -14.47
N THR A 81 -26.03 11.12 -13.24
CA THR A 81 -25.66 12.24 -12.37
C THR A 81 -24.16 12.46 -12.48
N ILE A 82 -23.75 13.68 -12.86
CA ILE A 82 -22.35 14.07 -12.97
C ILE A 82 -22.02 15.00 -11.81
N THR A 83 -20.98 14.67 -11.04
CA THR A 83 -20.51 15.48 -9.91
C THR A 83 -19.18 16.12 -10.26
N PHE A 84 -18.99 17.38 -9.86
CA PHE A 84 -17.77 18.14 -10.12
C PHE A 84 -17.00 18.47 -8.84
N THR A 85 -15.80 19.03 -8.97
CA THR A 85 -15.02 19.54 -7.84
C THR A 85 -15.51 20.92 -7.41
N LYS A 86 -15.87 21.80 -8.36
CA LYS A 86 -16.27 23.19 -8.07
C LYS A 86 -17.76 23.45 -8.31
N SER A 87 -18.32 22.92 -9.39
CA SER A 87 -19.70 23.16 -9.84
C SER A 87 -20.70 22.24 -9.14
N GLN A 88 -21.97 22.66 -9.13
CA GLN A 88 -23.06 21.82 -8.63
C GLN A 88 -23.25 20.57 -9.50
N PRO A 89 -23.68 19.43 -8.93
CA PRO A 89 -24.00 18.24 -9.71
C PRO A 89 -25.07 18.52 -10.76
N ILE A 90 -24.96 17.86 -11.92
CA ILE A 90 -25.93 17.95 -13.01
C ILE A 90 -26.52 16.59 -13.33
N THR A 91 -27.70 16.61 -13.95
CA THR A 91 -28.38 15.42 -14.45
C THR A 91 -28.44 15.44 -15.97
N ILE A 92 -27.97 14.38 -16.60
CA ILE A 92 -28.06 14.18 -18.04
C ILE A 92 -28.98 13.00 -18.28
N TYR A 93 -30.09 13.21 -18.97
CA TYR A 93 -30.94 12.15 -19.49
C TYR A 93 -30.50 11.79 -20.91
N HIS A 94 -30.42 10.50 -21.20
CA HIS A 94 -30.26 10.00 -22.58
C HIS A 94 -31.54 9.24 -22.97
N GLY A 95 -31.84 9.20 -24.25
CA GLY A 95 -33.03 8.47 -24.70
C GLY A 95 -32.77 6.98 -24.69
N LYS A 96 -33.74 6.21 -24.18
CA LYS A 96 -34.12 4.95 -24.82
C LYS A 96 -35.49 4.46 -24.34
N ASP A 97 -36.30 4.15 -25.34
CA ASP A 97 -37.62 3.53 -25.37
C ASP A 97 -38.64 4.08 -24.37
N GLY A 98 -39.41 5.07 -24.83
CA GLY A 98 -40.80 5.15 -24.39
C GLY A 98 -41.45 3.80 -24.65
N LYS A 99 -42.13 3.22 -23.65
CA LYS A 99 -42.97 2.05 -23.91
C LYS A 99 -44.00 2.48 -24.97
N ASP A 100 -44.16 1.69 -26.03
CA ASP A 100 -45.27 1.85 -26.95
C ASP A 100 -46.56 1.98 -26.12
N GLY A 101 -47.34 3.03 -26.37
CA GLY A 101 -48.69 3.10 -25.85
C GLY A 101 -49.45 1.88 -26.39
N ALA A 102 -50.33 1.28 -25.58
CA ALA A 102 -51.18 0.22 -26.10
C ALA A 102 -51.97 0.74 -27.31
N ASP A 103 -51.98 -0.01 -28.42
CA ASP A 103 -52.76 0.31 -29.61
C ASP A 103 -54.23 0.54 -29.21
N GLY A 104 -54.78 1.71 -29.51
CA GLY A 104 -56.22 1.94 -29.44
C GLY A 104 -56.93 1.11 -30.51
N LYS A 105 -58.16 0.67 -30.27
CA LYS A 105 -58.97 0.01 -31.31
C LYS A 105 -59.19 0.97 -32.50
N ASP A 106 -59.02 0.46 -33.72
CA ASP A 106 -59.12 1.23 -34.97
C ASP A 106 -60.41 2.08 -35.07
N GLY A 107 -60.24 3.40 -35.14
CA GLY A 107 -61.26 4.32 -35.65
C GLY A 107 -61.06 4.55 -37.16
N VAL A 108 -62.07 5.09 -37.85
CA VAL A 108 -62.00 5.41 -39.29
C VAL A 108 -60.75 6.27 -39.60
N ASN A 109 -59.91 5.81 -40.52
CA ASN A 109 -58.66 6.49 -40.92
C ASN A 109 -58.90 7.96 -41.29
N GLY A 110 -58.29 8.86 -40.52
CA GLY A 110 -57.96 10.21 -40.99
C GLY A 110 -56.73 10.16 -41.89
N THR A 111 -56.47 11.22 -42.66
CA THR A 111 -55.17 11.40 -43.34
C THR A 111 -54.06 11.51 -42.31
N ASP A 112 -52.98 10.73 -42.47
CA ASP A 112 -51.80 10.79 -41.61
C ASP A 112 -51.33 12.24 -41.43
N GLY A 113 -51.18 12.66 -40.17
CA GLY A 113 -50.48 13.90 -39.84
C GLY A 113 -49.00 13.78 -40.21
N LYS A 114 -48.33 14.90 -40.50
CA LYS A 114 -46.86 14.90 -40.64
C LYS A 114 -46.22 14.40 -39.35
N ASP A 115 -45.16 13.60 -39.47
CA ASP A 115 -44.36 13.13 -38.35
C ASP A 115 -43.97 14.30 -37.43
N GLY A 116 -44.18 14.13 -36.13
CA GLY A 116 -43.71 15.11 -35.15
C GLY A 116 -42.19 15.03 -35.00
N VAL A 117 -41.58 16.15 -34.63
CA VAL A 117 -40.12 16.31 -34.53
C VAL A 117 -39.75 16.78 -33.13
N THR A 118 -38.63 16.31 -32.60
CA THR A 118 -38.09 16.79 -31.32
C THR A 118 -36.98 17.81 -31.61
N PRO A 119 -37.08 19.07 -31.13
CA PRO A 119 -36.04 20.06 -31.37
C PRO A 119 -34.74 19.71 -30.65
N ILE A 120 -33.61 19.79 -31.35
CA ILE A 120 -32.29 19.49 -30.80
C ILE A 120 -31.60 20.80 -30.44
N ILE A 121 -31.62 21.14 -29.15
CA ILE A 121 -30.82 22.25 -28.61
C ILE A 121 -29.41 21.75 -28.32
N GLY A 122 -28.42 22.35 -28.96
CA GLY A 122 -27.01 22.03 -28.80
C GLY A 122 -26.16 23.26 -28.50
N VAL A 123 -24.85 23.07 -28.43
CA VAL A 123 -23.87 24.15 -28.28
C VAL A 123 -22.70 23.89 -29.21
N SER A 124 -22.23 24.94 -29.88
CA SER A 124 -21.07 24.88 -30.76
C SER A 124 -20.12 26.05 -30.50
N LYS A 125 -18.81 25.80 -30.62
CA LYS A 125 -17.78 26.84 -30.48
C LYS A 125 -17.61 27.56 -31.81
N ASP A 126 -17.73 28.88 -31.80
CA ASP A 126 -17.46 29.69 -33.00
C ASP A 126 -15.96 30.03 -33.12
N SER A 127 -15.58 30.60 -34.25
CA SER A 127 -14.22 31.05 -34.57
C SER A 127 -13.62 32.08 -33.59
N ASP A 128 -14.45 32.75 -32.79
CA ASP A 128 -14.04 33.66 -31.72
C ASP A 128 -13.63 32.93 -30.42
N GLY A 129 -13.82 31.61 -30.38
CA GLY A 129 -13.54 30.77 -29.23
C GLY A 129 -14.64 30.78 -28.16
N ILE A 130 -15.80 31.36 -28.43
CA ILE A 130 -16.96 31.38 -27.52
C ILE A 130 -17.96 30.30 -27.93
N TYR A 131 -18.60 29.69 -26.93
CA TYR A 131 -19.67 28.72 -27.14
C TYR A 131 -21.02 29.43 -27.31
N TYR A 132 -21.75 29.06 -28.37
CA TYR A 132 -23.07 29.59 -28.69
C TYR A 132 -24.10 28.47 -28.80
N TRP A 133 -25.35 28.76 -28.45
CA TRP A 133 -26.46 27.83 -28.59
C TRP A 133 -26.77 27.54 -30.06
N THR A 134 -27.20 26.32 -30.32
CA THR A 134 -27.72 25.88 -31.62
C THR A 134 -29.11 25.26 -31.46
N LEU A 135 -29.92 25.39 -32.50
CA LEU A 135 -31.19 24.68 -32.68
C LEU A 135 -31.11 23.91 -34.00
N ASP A 136 -31.26 22.59 -33.93
CA ASP A 136 -31.17 21.67 -35.07
C ASP A 136 -29.89 21.90 -35.90
N GLY A 137 -28.76 22.07 -35.19
CA GLY A 137 -27.43 22.30 -35.78
C GLY A 137 -27.18 23.71 -36.34
N LYS A 138 -28.16 24.63 -36.28
CA LYS A 138 -28.02 26.02 -36.72
C LYS A 138 -27.84 26.96 -35.55
N TRP A 139 -27.09 28.05 -35.72
CA TRP A 139 -26.92 29.07 -34.69
C TRP A 139 -28.26 29.62 -34.21
N LEU A 140 -28.43 29.68 -32.89
CA LEU A 140 -29.56 30.35 -32.27
C LEU A 140 -29.32 31.85 -32.28
N LEU A 141 -30.28 32.60 -32.82
CA LEU A 141 -30.19 34.06 -32.96
C LEU A 141 -31.22 34.75 -32.07
N ASP A 142 -30.85 35.88 -31.49
CA ASP A 142 -31.78 36.79 -30.81
C ASP A 142 -32.64 37.58 -31.80
N SER A 143 -33.53 38.45 -31.29
CA SER A 143 -34.40 39.31 -32.11
C SER A 143 -33.64 40.26 -33.04
N ASP A 144 -32.39 40.57 -32.71
CA ASP A 144 -31.53 41.49 -33.46
C ASP A 144 -30.63 40.74 -34.46
N GLY A 145 -30.70 39.41 -34.49
CA GLY A 145 -29.92 38.55 -35.38
C GLY A 145 -28.53 38.16 -34.85
N ASN A 146 -28.22 38.43 -33.58
CA ASN A 146 -26.95 38.05 -32.96
C ASN A 146 -27.00 36.62 -32.40
N LYS A 147 -25.86 35.92 -32.43
CA LYS A 147 -25.73 34.59 -31.83
C LYS A 147 -25.88 34.65 -30.31
N ILE A 148 -26.64 33.71 -29.75
CA ILE A 148 -26.87 33.64 -28.30
C ILE A 148 -25.76 32.80 -27.63
N LYS A 149 -25.00 33.42 -26.73
CA LYS A 149 -23.92 32.75 -25.99
C LYS A 149 -24.47 31.68 -25.04
N ALA A 150 -23.77 30.55 -24.96
CA ALA A 150 -24.06 29.49 -24.00
C ALA A 150 -23.75 29.95 -22.57
N ILE A 151 -22.70 30.74 -22.39
CA ILE A 151 -22.24 31.27 -21.11
C ILE A 151 -22.03 32.78 -21.19
N GLY A 152 -22.37 33.47 -20.11
CA GLY A 152 -22.03 34.88 -19.96
C GLY A 152 -20.54 35.00 -19.70
N THR A 153 -19.83 35.79 -20.50
CA THR A 153 -18.44 36.12 -20.19
C THR A 153 -18.44 37.18 -19.10
N ASP A 154 -17.87 36.90 -17.93
CA ASP A 154 -17.50 37.96 -16.98
C ASP A 154 -16.65 39.02 -17.69
N GLY A 155 -16.75 40.28 -17.26
CA GLY A 155 -15.84 41.33 -17.75
C GLY A 155 -14.39 40.91 -17.53
N LYS A 156 -13.47 41.28 -18.44
CA LYS A 156 -12.04 41.08 -18.18
C LYS A 156 -11.67 41.79 -16.88
N ASP A 157 -10.97 41.11 -15.97
CA ASP A 157 -10.42 41.75 -14.78
C ASP A 157 -9.49 42.90 -15.19
N GLY A 158 -9.92 44.13 -14.89
CA GLY A 158 -9.25 45.37 -15.27
C GLY A 158 -10.21 46.55 -15.14
N GLU A 159 -10.13 47.24 -14.01
CA GLU A 159 -11.06 48.28 -13.51
C GLU A 159 -12.46 47.77 -13.14
N SER A 160 -13.14 48.47 -12.24
CA SER A 160 -14.52 48.17 -11.80
C SER A 160 -15.50 48.28 -12.97
N GLY A 161 -15.54 47.26 -13.82
CA GLY A 161 -16.55 47.06 -14.85
C GLY A 161 -17.79 46.41 -14.25
N THR A 162 -18.95 46.67 -14.87
CA THR A 162 -20.17 45.91 -14.60
C THR A 162 -19.96 44.45 -15.00
N ASP A 163 -20.44 43.51 -14.18
CA ASP A 163 -20.49 42.09 -14.53
C ASP A 163 -21.04 41.90 -15.95
N GLY A 164 -20.46 40.95 -16.69
CA GLY A 164 -20.95 40.61 -18.01
C GLY A 164 -22.39 40.11 -17.94
N LYS A 165 -23.16 40.28 -19.02
CA LYS A 165 -24.51 39.71 -19.06
C LYS A 165 -24.42 38.19 -19.05
N ASP A 166 -25.15 37.55 -18.13
CA ASP A 166 -25.35 36.10 -18.12
C ASP A 166 -25.74 35.57 -19.50
N GLY A 167 -25.25 34.36 -19.82
CA GLY A 167 -25.73 33.62 -20.99
C GLY A 167 -27.21 33.32 -20.83
N ILE A 168 -27.98 33.42 -21.92
CA ILE A 168 -29.41 33.11 -21.89
C ILE A 168 -29.59 31.63 -22.23
N THR A 169 -30.12 30.86 -21.30
CA THR A 169 -30.45 29.44 -21.47
C THR A 169 -31.79 29.31 -22.22
N PRO A 170 -31.84 28.66 -23.40
CA PRO A 170 -33.09 28.41 -24.11
C PRO A 170 -34.03 27.55 -23.28
N GLN A 171 -35.33 27.80 -23.42
CA GLN A 171 -36.38 27.02 -22.75
C GLN A 171 -37.33 26.45 -23.79
N LEU A 172 -37.74 25.20 -23.60
CA LEU A 172 -38.76 24.57 -24.42
C LEU A 172 -40.06 24.42 -23.64
N LYS A 173 -41.18 24.53 -24.33
CA LYS A 173 -42.50 24.10 -23.83
C LYS A 173 -43.26 23.39 -24.93
N ILE A 174 -44.23 22.57 -24.53
CA ILE A 174 -45.24 22.02 -25.43
C ILE A 174 -46.55 22.70 -25.10
N GLU A 175 -47.20 23.26 -26.11
CA GLU A 175 -48.51 23.90 -25.97
C GLU A 175 -49.33 23.60 -27.22
N ASN A 176 -50.59 23.20 -27.05
CA ASN A 176 -51.48 22.86 -28.17
C ASN A 176 -50.86 21.84 -29.16
N ASN A 177 -50.13 20.84 -28.66
CA ASN A 177 -49.44 19.81 -29.45
C ASN A 177 -48.29 20.33 -30.35
N PHE A 178 -47.75 21.52 -30.07
CA PHE A 178 -46.57 22.06 -30.76
C PHE A 178 -45.47 22.39 -29.77
N TRP A 179 -44.22 22.17 -30.21
CA TRP A 179 -43.04 22.68 -29.54
C TRP A 179 -42.95 24.20 -29.70
N TYR A 180 -42.54 24.86 -28.63
CA TYR A 180 -42.14 26.26 -28.65
C TYR A 180 -40.79 26.38 -27.97
N VAL A 181 -40.01 27.34 -28.43
CA VAL A 181 -38.72 27.70 -27.83
C VAL A 181 -38.72 29.17 -27.44
N SER A 182 -38.19 29.46 -26.26
CA SER A 182 -37.90 30.82 -25.79
C SER A 182 -36.39 31.02 -25.70
N TYR A 183 -35.98 32.23 -26.09
CA TYR A 183 -34.59 32.68 -26.10
C TYR A 183 -34.34 33.84 -25.13
N ASP A 184 -35.32 34.14 -24.29
CA ASP A 184 -35.39 35.35 -23.46
C ASP A 184 -36.06 35.07 -22.11
N LYS A 185 -35.75 33.90 -21.53
CA LYS A 185 -36.23 33.45 -20.21
C LYS A 185 -37.76 33.36 -20.12
N GLY A 186 -38.40 32.95 -21.21
CA GLY A 186 -39.84 32.68 -21.29
C GLY A 186 -40.70 33.90 -21.65
N ALA A 187 -40.09 35.05 -21.95
CA ALA A 187 -40.83 36.27 -22.29
C ALA A 187 -41.50 36.17 -23.67
N ASN A 188 -40.79 35.65 -24.68
CA ASN A 188 -41.31 35.38 -26.01
C ASN A 188 -41.08 33.91 -26.40
N TRP A 189 -42.00 33.37 -27.20
CA TRP A 189 -42.01 31.97 -27.63
C TRP A 189 -42.17 31.86 -29.13
N THR A 190 -41.24 31.16 -29.78
CA THR A 190 -41.29 30.87 -31.22
C THR A 190 -41.85 29.47 -31.42
N LYS A 191 -42.91 29.35 -32.23
CA LYS A 191 -43.51 28.07 -32.60
C LYS A 191 -42.55 27.28 -33.48
N LEU A 192 -42.32 26.02 -33.12
CA LEU A 192 -41.52 25.06 -33.88
C LEU A 192 -42.45 24.05 -34.59
N GLY A 193 -42.15 22.75 -34.48
CA GLY A 193 -42.91 21.65 -35.07
C GLY A 193 -43.97 21.05 -34.15
N ALA A 194 -44.75 20.10 -34.69
CA ALA A 194 -45.66 19.29 -33.90
C ALA A 194 -44.87 18.40 -32.93
N ALA A 195 -45.36 18.27 -31.70
CA ALA A 195 -44.75 17.42 -30.70
C ALA A 195 -45.07 15.94 -30.97
N ALA A 196 -44.06 15.08 -30.87
CA ALA A 196 -44.17 13.62 -30.90
C ALA A 196 -43.74 13.04 -29.54
N THR A 197 -44.25 11.85 -29.23
CA THR A 197 -43.83 11.07 -28.06
C THR A 197 -42.53 10.29 -28.30
N THR A 198 -42.02 10.27 -29.54
CA THR A 198 -40.69 9.79 -29.91
C THR A 198 -39.70 10.93 -29.85
N VAL A 199 -38.63 10.75 -29.05
CA VAL A 199 -37.61 11.78 -28.82
C VAL A 199 -36.34 11.50 -29.59
N ASP A 200 -35.82 12.55 -30.22
CA ASP A 200 -34.40 12.60 -30.58
C ASP A 200 -33.61 13.00 -29.34
N GLU A 201 -32.51 12.29 -29.09
CA GLU A 201 -31.72 12.46 -27.86
C GLU A 201 -30.96 13.80 -27.88
N THR A 202 -30.91 14.53 -26.76
CA THR A 202 -29.97 15.68 -26.66
C THR A 202 -28.53 15.17 -26.49
N PHE A 203 -28.36 14.19 -25.60
CA PHE A 203 -27.10 13.50 -25.34
C PHE A 203 -27.20 12.07 -25.84
N LYS A 204 -26.25 11.69 -26.68
CA LYS A 204 -26.08 10.36 -27.24
C LYS A 204 -25.33 9.41 -26.31
N ASP A 205 -24.29 9.91 -25.63
CA ASP A 205 -23.47 9.07 -24.73
C ASP A 205 -22.66 9.88 -23.71
N VAL A 206 -22.33 9.24 -22.58
CA VAL A 206 -21.36 9.73 -21.59
C VAL A 206 -20.29 8.66 -21.38
N THR A 207 -19.15 8.82 -22.07
CA THR A 207 -18.04 7.87 -21.99
C THR A 207 -17.08 8.26 -20.87
N VAL A 208 -16.82 7.32 -19.95
CA VAL A 208 -15.86 7.50 -18.86
C VAL A 208 -14.53 6.83 -19.21
N ASN A 209 -13.48 7.63 -19.34
CA ASN A 209 -12.11 7.16 -19.54
C ASN A 209 -11.26 7.34 -18.27
N ASP A 210 -10.02 6.84 -18.30
CA ASP A 210 -9.09 6.94 -17.17
C ASP A 210 -8.85 8.38 -16.71
N ASN A 211 -8.67 9.32 -17.64
CA ASN A 211 -8.30 10.71 -17.35
C ASN A 211 -9.40 11.73 -17.65
N THR A 212 -10.46 11.33 -18.35
CA THR A 212 -11.47 12.26 -18.89
C THR A 212 -12.87 11.65 -18.87
N VAL A 213 -13.89 12.50 -18.91
CA VAL A 213 -15.27 12.14 -19.25
C VAL A 213 -15.64 12.87 -20.53
N THR A 214 -16.13 12.12 -21.52
CA THR A 214 -16.54 12.65 -22.81
C THR A 214 -18.06 12.58 -22.93
N PHE A 215 -18.68 13.75 -23.10
CA PHE A 215 -20.11 13.90 -23.36
C PHE A 215 -20.30 14.02 -24.87
N THR A 216 -21.14 13.17 -25.45
CA THR A 216 -21.44 13.16 -26.88
C THR A 216 -22.89 13.61 -27.10
N LEU A 217 -23.11 14.66 -27.88
CA LEU A 217 -24.44 15.10 -28.29
C LEU A 217 -24.96 14.27 -29.46
N ALA A 218 -26.26 14.38 -29.79
CA ALA A 218 -26.85 13.65 -30.92
C ALA A 218 -26.22 13.96 -32.28
N ASP A 219 -25.73 15.17 -32.49
CA ASP A 219 -25.01 15.57 -33.71
C ASP A 219 -23.55 15.05 -33.75
N ASN A 220 -23.12 14.29 -32.74
CA ASN A 220 -21.75 13.82 -32.49
C ASN A 220 -20.75 14.92 -32.06
N THR A 221 -21.22 16.12 -31.73
CA THR A 221 -20.40 17.10 -31.01
C THR A 221 -19.97 16.51 -29.67
N THR A 222 -18.69 16.68 -29.31
CA THR A 222 -18.14 16.13 -28.06
C THR A 222 -17.57 17.22 -27.16
N PHE A 223 -17.80 17.04 -25.86
CA PHE A 223 -17.22 17.86 -24.79
C PHE A 223 -16.41 16.93 -23.88
N THR A 224 -15.16 17.30 -23.59
CA THR A 224 -14.29 16.46 -22.77
C THR A 224 -13.84 17.22 -21.53
N LEU A 225 -14.29 16.76 -20.35
CA LEU A 225 -13.83 17.29 -19.07
C LEU A 225 -12.79 16.36 -18.45
N PRO A 226 -11.76 16.88 -17.77
CA PRO A 226 -10.80 16.06 -17.04
C PRO A 226 -11.49 15.40 -15.84
N ARG A 227 -11.07 14.18 -15.51
CA ARG A 227 -11.47 13.52 -14.26
C ARG A 227 -10.57 13.96 -13.12
N TYR A 228 -11.17 14.24 -11.98
CA TYR A 228 -10.43 14.47 -10.76
C TYR A 228 -9.75 13.18 -10.35
N LYS A 229 -8.42 13.20 -10.26
CA LYS A 229 -7.65 12.11 -9.68
C LYS A 229 -7.04 12.56 -8.38
N ALA A 230 -7.52 11.97 -7.30
CA ALA A 230 -7.01 12.18 -5.97
C ALA A 230 -5.49 12.02 -5.92
N VAL A 231 -4.84 12.93 -5.20
CA VAL A 231 -3.47 12.72 -4.72
C VAL A 231 -3.45 11.41 -3.94
N SER A 232 -2.43 10.59 -4.17
CA SER A 232 -2.28 9.31 -3.48
C SER A 232 -0.92 9.23 -2.81
N ILE A 233 -0.91 8.74 -1.59
CA ILE A 233 0.30 8.36 -0.85
C ILE A 233 0.39 6.83 -0.81
N THR A 234 1.61 6.30 -0.89
CA THR A 234 1.86 4.85 -0.79
C THR A 234 3.08 4.59 0.07
N PHE A 235 2.95 3.62 0.97
CA PHE A 235 4.02 3.13 1.84
C PHE A 235 4.49 1.76 1.35
N ASN A 236 5.75 1.42 1.63
CA ASN A 236 6.28 0.09 1.34
C ASN A 236 5.94 -0.95 2.43
N VAL A 237 5.07 -0.59 3.39
CA VAL A 237 4.68 -1.40 4.54
C VAL A 237 3.17 -1.34 4.76
N GLN A 238 2.58 -2.43 5.22
CA GLN A 238 1.18 -2.47 5.69
C GLN A 238 1.09 -2.24 7.20
N GLU A 239 2.05 -2.79 7.94
CA GLU A 239 2.25 -2.60 9.38
C GLU A 239 3.75 -2.39 9.63
N GLN A 240 4.10 -1.68 10.71
CA GLN A 240 5.49 -1.37 11.02
C GLN A 240 5.86 -1.87 12.41
N GLY A 241 6.76 -2.85 12.50
CA GLY A 241 7.30 -3.24 13.80
C GLY A 241 8.27 -2.20 14.35
N ILE A 242 8.39 -2.09 15.67
CA ILE A 242 9.35 -1.22 16.37
C ILE A 242 9.53 -1.67 17.83
N SER A 243 10.75 -1.74 18.34
CA SER A 243 11.01 -2.00 19.78
C SER A 243 11.02 -0.69 20.59
N ALA A 244 10.88 -0.81 21.90
CA ALA A 244 11.01 0.30 22.84
C ALA A 244 12.30 1.13 22.61
N GLY A 245 12.17 2.46 22.62
CA GLY A 245 13.26 3.43 22.42
C GLY A 245 13.91 3.43 21.03
N GLN A 246 13.44 2.59 20.10
CA GLN A 246 13.97 2.52 18.74
C GLN A 246 13.35 3.56 17.81
N THR A 247 14.02 3.81 16.69
CA THR A 247 13.54 4.69 15.63
C THR A 247 13.49 3.93 14.31
N VAL A 248 12.38 4.10 13.59
CA VAL A 248 12.18 3.60 12.22
C VAL A 248 12.02 4.75 11.23
N GLN A 249 12.42 4.52 9.99
CA GLN A 249 12.23 5.42 8.86
C GLN A 249 11.37 4.74 7.80
N ILE A 250 10.19 5.28 7.54
CA ILE A 250 9.20 4.72 6.61
C ILE A 250 9.16 5.61 5.36
N PRO A 251 9.76 5.18 4.24
CA PRO A 251 9.66 5.92 3.00
C PRO A 251 8.21 5.88 2.48
N TYR A 252 7.76 7.00 1.94
CA TYR A 252 6.50 7.08 1.22
C TYR A 252 6.71 7.71 -0.15
N THR A 253 5.86 7.31 -1.10
CA THR A 253 5.80 7.90 -2.44
C THR A 253 4.47 8.61 -2.63
N LEU A 254 4.49 9.69 -3.38
CA LEU A 254 3.31 10.45 -3.75
C LEU A 254 3.07 10.35 -5.26
N LYS A 255 1.80 10.37 -5.66
CA LYS A 255 1.42 10.51 -7.07
C LYS A 255 0.36 11.59 -7.20
N ARG A 256 0.39 12.26 -8.35
CA ARG A 256 -0.58 13.30 -8.74
C ARG A 256 -0.55 14.48 -7.76
N THR A 257 0.65 14.86 -7.37
CA THR A 257 0.91 16.00 -6.50
C THR A 257 0.92 17.29 -7.29
N THR A 258 0.67 18.38 -6.58
CA THR A 258 0.86 19.74 -7.04
C THR A 258 1.77 20.46 -6.05
N ASP A 259 2.13 21.71 -6.34
CA ASP A 259 2.81 22.62 -5.41
C ASP A 259 1.99 22.90 -4.14
N LYS A 260 0.69 22.63 -4.16
CA LYS A 260 -0.23 22.75 -3.01
C LYS A 260 -0.37 21.46 -2.20
N THR A 261 0.24 20.35 -2.62
CA THR A 261 0.12 19.08 -1.88
C THR A 261 0.82 19.19 -0.53
N ILE A 262 0.10 18.79 0.51
CA ILE A 262 0.60 18.79 1.89
C ILE A 262 0.52 17.37 2.45
N VAL A 263 1.62 16.90 3.06
CA VAL A 263 1.64 15.70 3.89
C VAL A 263 1.80 16.13 5.34
N SER A 264 1.00 15.53 6.22
CA SER A 264 1.09 15.71 7.65
C SER A 264 1.06 14.36 8.35
N ALA A 265 1.76 14.24 9.47
CA ALA A 265 1.78 13.04 10.27
C ALA A 265 1.64 13.36 11.76
N SER A 266 0.82 12.59 12.46
CA SER A 266 0.57 12.73 13.90
C SER A 266 0.41 11.36 14.54
N SER A 267 0.90 11.18 15.77
CA SER A 267 0.71 9.95 16.54
C SER A 267 -0.49 10.03 17.47
N ASP A 268 -0.82 8.91 18.08
CA ASP A 268 -1.70 8.75 19.24
C ASP A 268 -1.21 9.45 20.53
N GLY A 269 -0.02 10.05 20.51
CA GLY A 269 0.63 10.69 21.65
C GLY A 269 1.75 9.86 22.30
N ASN A 270 1.80 8.55 22.06
CA ASN A 270 2.83 7.66 22.62
C ASN A 270 4.12 7.70 21.80
N TYR A 271 3.97 7.84 20.48
CA TYR A 271 5.09 7.86 19.54
C TYR A 271 5.51 9.28 19.17
N LYS A 272 6.80 9.50 18.92
CA LYS A 272 7.30 10.74 18.32
C LYS A 272 7.37 10.56 16.81
N VAL A 273 6.73 11.45 16.06
CA VAL A 273 6.71 11.42 14.59
C VAL A 273 7.27 12.72 14.00
N ARG A 274 8.03 12.59 12.92
CA ARG A 274 8.49 13.72 12.10
C ARG A 274 8.55 13.34 10.63
N LEU A 275 8.37 14.33 9.76
CA LEU A 275 8.54 14.18 8.32
C LEU A 275 9.90 14.73 7.90
N GLU A 276 10.64 13.96 7.12
CA GLU A 276 11.98 14.28 6.64
C GLU A 276 12.04 14.15 5.11
N ASN A 277 12.93 14.93 4.48
CA ASN A 277 13.21 14.84 3.04
C ASN A 277 11.97 14.90 2.13
N GLN A 278 11.02 15.78 2.46
CA GLN A 278 9.79 15.93 1.68
C GLN A 278 10.07 16.55 0.30
N THR A 279 9.55 15.91 -0.74
CA THR A 279 9.58 16.36 -2.13
C THR A 279 8.19 16.20 -2.75
N THR A 280 8.03 16.62 -4.02
CA THR A 280 6.79 16.38 -4.78
C THR A 280 6.51 14.90 -5.04
N ASP A 281 7.53 14.04 -4.93
CA ASP A 281 7.44 12.61 -5.25
C ASP A 281 7.35 11.73 -3.99
N GLY A 282 7.59 12.28 -2.80
CA GLY A 282 7.59 11.49 -1.57
C GLY A 282 8.35 12.11 -0.40
N GLY A 283 8.75 11.27 0.54
CA GLY A 283 9.52 11.66 1.71
C GLY A 283 9.71 10.49 2.68
N ILE A 284 10.15 10.80 3.90
CA ILE A 284 10.37 9.81 4.95
C ILE A 284 9.56 10.21 6.19
N ILE A 285 8.80 9.26 6.73
CA ILE A 285 8.18 9.39 8.05
C ILE A 285 9.12 8.72 9.05
N THR A 286 9.68 9.51 9.96
CA THR A 286 10.54 9.00 11.03
C THR A 286 9.78 8.91 12.33
N VAL A 287 9.68 7.70 12.87
CA VAL A 287 8.89 7.38 14.07
C VAL A 287 9.81 6.82 15.14
N THR A 288 9.70 7.33 16.37
CA THR A 288 10.44 6.85 17.54
C THR A 288 9.48 6.35 18.61
N ALA A 289 9.69 5.11 19.04
CA ALA A 289 8.93 4.48 20.11
C ALA A 289 9.27 5.10 21.48
N PRO A 290 8.33 5.07 22.43
CA PRO A 290 8.60 5.38 23.83
C PRO A 290 9.58 4.38 24.47
N ASP A 291 10.12 4.73 25.64
CA ASP A 291 11.11 3.91 26.37
C ASP A 291 10.56 2.56 26.86
N SER A 292 9.24 2.42 26.92
CA SER A 292 8.55 1.15 27.15
C SER A 292 7.58 0.94 26.00
N TYR A 293 7.62 -0.23 25.37
CA TYR A 293 6.76 -0.52 24.24
C TYR A 293 5.29 -0.45 24.66
N VAL A 294 4.47 0.16 23.79
CA VAL A 294 3.02 0.22 23.88
C VAL A 294 2.46 0.14 22.46
N ASP A 295 1.33 -0.53 22.29
CA ASP A 295 0.60 -0.49 21.01
C ASP A 295 0.25 0.95 20.66
N GLY A 296 0.36 1.29 19.38
CA GLY A 296 0.02 2.63 18.92
C GLY A 296 0.01 2.75 17.41
N TYR A 297 -0.26 3.97 16.95
CA TYR A 297 -0.39 4.26 15.53
C TYR A 297 0.08 5.67 15.17
N VAL A 298 0.36 5.84 13.88
CA VAL A 298 0.60 7.14 13.25
C VAL A 298 -0.45 7.34 12.16
N ASN A 299 -1.15 8.47 12.26
CA ASN A 299 -2.00 9.00 11.20
C ASN A 299 -1.14 9.76 10.20
N VAL A 300 -1.30 9.46 8.93
CA VAL A 300 -0.66 10.16 7.81
C VAL A 300 -1.76 10.71 6.92
N LEU A 301 -1.87 12.04 6.87
CA LEU A 301 -2.84 12.73 6.05
C LEU A 301 -2.14 13.36 4.85
N VAL A 302 -2.66 13.10 3.65
CA VAL A 302 -2.27 13.78 2.41
C VAL A 302 -3.43 14.63 1.92
N SER A 303 -3.17 15.90 1.66
CA SER A 303 -4.12 16.84 1.07
C SER A 303 -3.61 17.35 -0.26
N ASP A 304 -4.51 17.53 -1.23
CA ASP A 304 -4.19 18.15 -2.51
C ASP A 304 -4.22 19.69 -2.47
N GLY A 305 -4.61 20.28 -1.33
CA GLY A 305 -4.77 21.72 -1.15
C GLY A 305 -6.03 22.31 -1.79
N ASN A 306 -6.89 21.50 -2.42
CA ASN A 306 -8.14 21.93 -3.06
C ASN A 306 -9.38 21.21 -2.47
N GLY A 307 -9.25 20.71 -1.23
CA GLY A 307 -10.36 20.13 -0.46
C GLY A 307 -10.39 18.61 -0.42
N TYR A 308 -9.58 17.91 -1.22
CA TYR A 308 -9.42 16.46 -1.06
C TYR A 308 -8.39 16.17 0.02
N THR A 309 -8.73 15.22 0.90
CA THR A 309 -7.84 14.68 1.92
C THR A 309 -7.97 13.17 1.97
N SER A 310 -6.86 12.47 2.10
CA SER A 310 -6.82 11.03 2.39
C SER A 310 -6.06 10.79 3.68
N LEU A 311 -6.62 9.95 4.55
CA LEU A 311 -6.03 9.53 5.81
C LEU A 311 -5.59 8.08 5.71
N ASN A 312 -4.32 7.82 6.05
CA ASN A 312 -3.76 6.49 6.16
C ASN A 312 -3.28 6.28 7.61
N VAL A 313 -3.45 5.07 8.12
CA VAL A 313 -3.04 4.73 9.49
C VAL A 313 -1.96 3.67 9.40
N ILE A 314 -0.83 3.91 10.06
CA ILE A 314 0.26 2.95 10.23
C ILE A 314 0.19 2.45 11.67
N ASN A 315 -0.15 1.18 11.84
CA ASN A 315 -0.14 0.52 13.15
C ASN A 315 1.24 -0.05 13.45
N PHE A 316 1.61 -0.02 14.73
CA PHE A 316 2.88 -0.55 15.22
C PHE A 316 2.68 -1.82 16.03
N TYR A 317 3.59 -2.78 15.85
CA TYR A 317 3.71 -3.99 16.66
C TYR A 317 5.13 -4.09 17.25
N GLU A 318 5.33 -4.87 18.31
CA GLU A 318 6.66 -5.03 18.91
C GLU A 318 7.54 -5.96 18.07
N TRP A 319 8.76 -5.53 17.78
CA TRP A 319 9.76 -6.43 17.21
C TRP A 319 10.22 -7.44 18.25
N GLU A 320 10.07 -8.71 17.92
CA GLU A 320 10.56 -9.82 18.71
C GLU A 320 11.70 -10.52 17.97
N MET A 321 12.88 -10.55 18.58
CA MET A 321 14.05 -11.29 18.11
C MET A 321 14.66 -12.05 19.28
N ASN A 322 14.61 -13.37 19.21
CA ASN A 322 15.18 -14.25 20.23
C ASN A 322 16.31 -15.08 19.62
N ILE A 323 17.52 -14.94 20.17
CA ILE A 323 18.65 -15.80 19.83
C ILE A 323 18.98 -16.61 21.07
N SER A 324 18.90 -17.94 20.95
CA SER A 324 18.93 -18.90 22.08
C SER A 324 20.11 -18.81 23.06
N SER A 325 21.13 -18.00 22.77
CA SER A 325 22.35 -17.87 23.57
C SER A 325 22.76 -16.42 23.89
N SER A 326 21.90 -15.41 23.63
CA SER A 326 22.25 -13.98 23.85
C SER A 326 21.42 -13.30 24.93
N GLU A 327 22.07 -12.49 25.76
CA GLU A 327 21.41 -11.41 26.49
C GLU A 327 21.14 -10.22 25.54
N GLU A 328 20.06 -9.49 25.78
CA GLU A 328 19.62 -8.37 24.94
C GLU A 328 20.71 -7.30 24.79
N GLY A 329 21.04 -6.93 23.55
CA GLY A 329 22.04 -5.91 23.24
C GLY A 329 23.52 -6.31 23.42
N GLN A 330 23.83 -7.50 23.97
CA GLN A 330 25.20 -7.99 24.12
C GLN A 330 25.66 -8.79 22.88
N PRO A 331 26.93 -8.67 22.46
CA PRO A 331 27.42 -9.39 21.31
C PRO A 331 27.59 -10.90 21.60
N LEU A 332 26.97 -11.74 20.77
CA LEU A 332 27.24 -13.18 20.74
C LEU A 332 28.65 -13.44 20.24
N THR A 333 29.53 -13.97 21.08
CA THR A 333 30.94 -14.18 20.69
C THR A 333 31.18 -15.62 20.25
N TYR A 334 31.70 -15.79 19.04
CA TYR A 334 32.13 -17.08 18.49
C TYR A 334 33.63 -17.07 18.20
N SER A 335 34.34 -18.03 18.79
CA SER A 335 35.77 -18.23 18.55
C SER A 335 35.98 -19.29 17.46
N ILE A 336 36.62 -18.89 16.35
CA ILE A 336 36.78 -19.69 15.14
C ILE A 336 38.24 -20.15 14.99
N PRO A 337 38.49 -21.43 14.68
CA PRO A 337 39.82 -21.93 14.37
C PRO A 337 40.46 -21.25 13.14
N THR A 338 41.78 -21.41 13.02
CA THR A 338 42.56 -20.91 11.89
C THR A 338 42.02 -21.38 10.54
N ASP A 339 41.57 -22.63 10.45
CA ASP A 339 41.05 -23.24 9.21
C ASP A 339 39.68 -22.69 8.78
N GLY A 340 39.08 -21.78 9.57
CA GLY A 340 37.75 -21.26 9.32
C GLY A 340 36.66 -22.28 9.64
N GLY A 341 35.51 -22.13 9.01
CA GLY A 341 34.38 -23.04 9.18
C GLY A 341 33.02 -22.36 9.10
N LYS A 342 31.99 -23.10 9.51
CA LYS A 342 30.61 -22.62 9.50
C LYS A 342 30.08 -22.39 10.90
N VAL A 343 29.53 -21.20 11.14
CA VAL A 343 28.75 -20.90 12.35
C VAL A 343 27.27 -20.93 11.98
N THR A 344 26.46 -21.62 12.78
CA THR A 344 25.00 -21.64 12.59
C THR A 344 24.32 -21.05 13.81
N ILE A 345 23.53 -20.01 13.59
CA ILE A 345 22.86 -19.25 14.63
C ILE A 345 21.35 -19.41 14.43
N PRO A 346 20.67 -20.19 15.28
CA PRO A 346 19.22 -20.27 15.28
C PRO A 346 18.64 -19.00 15.93
N LEU A 347 17.65 -18.39 15.29
CA LEU A 347 16.89 -17.28 15.85
C LEU A 347 15.40 -17.43 15.55
N ASP A 348 14.58 -16.92 16.45
CA ASP A 348 13.14 -16.75 16.25
C ASP A 348 12.86 -15.26 16.07
N VAL A 349 12.20 -14.89 14.97
CA VAL A 349 11.98 -13.48 14.60
C VAL A 349 10.61 -13.25 13.96
N ASN A 350 9.99 -12.10 14.25
CA ASN A 350 8.69 -11.72 13.69
C ASN A 350 8.75 -10.62 12.60
N PHE A 351 9.96 -10.17 12.21
CA PHE A 351 10.18 -9.07 11.25
C PHE A 351 11.30 -9.35 10.22
N ASP A 352 11.33 -8.58 9.14
CA ASP A 352 12.42 -8.59 8.15
C ASP A 352 13.65 -7.84 8.68
N TYR A 353 14.86 -8.36 8.44
CA TYR A 353 16.11 -7.73 8.87
C TYR A 353 17.23 -7.93 7.85
N GLU A 354 18.29 -7.14 7.99
CA GLU A 354 19.52 -7.21 7.22
C GLU A 354 20.69 -7.68 8.10
N VAL A 355 21.55 -8.52 7.54
CA VAL A 355 22.80 -8.96 8.17
C VAL A 355 23.92 -8.06 7.65
N LEU A 356 24.35 -7.12 8.49
CA LEU A 356 25.38 -6.15 8.13
C LEU A 356 26.76 -6.70 8.51
N ILE A 357 27.51 -7.11 7.48
CA ILE A 357 28.92 -7.51 7.60
C ILE A 357 29.79 -6.25 7.40
N PRO A 358 30.70 -5.92 8.32
CA PRO A 358 31.65 -4.83 8.15
C PRO A 358 32.49 -4.97 6.87
N GLU A 359 32.83 -3.85 6.23
CA GLU A 359 33.58 -3.83 4.96
C GLU A 359 34.96 -4.52 5.08
N ASP A 360 35.63 -4.37 6.23
CA ASP A 360 36.90 -5.00 6.56
C ASP A 360 36.81 -6.51 6.85
N ALA A 361 35.59 -7.08 6.78
CA ALA A 361 35.33 -8.51 6.91
C ALA A 361 34.66 -9.13 5.68
N ALA A 362 34.34 -8.34 4.66
CA ALA A 362 33.56 -8.79 3.51
C ALA A 362 34.29 -9.81 2.61
N ASP A 363 35.61 -9.92 2.73
CA ASP A 363 36.47 -10.86 2.00
C ASP A 363 36.63 -12.22 2.71
N TRP A 364 36.33 -12.32 4.01
CA TRP A 364 36.51 -13.55 4.79
C TRP A 364 35.29 -14.01 5.60
N VAL A 365 34.22 -13.22 5.62
CA VAL A 365 32.92 -13.59 6.21
C VAL A 365 31.82 -13.43 5.17
N SER A 366 30.98 -14.45 5.04
CA SER A 366 29.72 -14.34 4.28
C SER A 366 28.55 -14.93 5.08
N ALA A 367 27.34 -14.46 4.82
CA ALA A 367 26.14 -14.87 5.54
C ALA A 367 25.06 -15.37 4.57
N THR A 368 24.41 -16.48 4.94
CA THR A 368 23.23 -17.00 4.25
C THR A 368 22.09 -17.20 5.25
N ILE A 369 20.89 -16.75 4.91
CA ILE A 369 19.69 -16.91 5.74
C ILE A 369 18.82 -18.03 5.17
N LYS A 370 18.37 -18.96 6.04
CA LYS A 370 17.38 -19.98 5.71
C LYS A 370 16.15 -19.82 6.60
N SER A 371 14.98 -19.63 6.01
CA SER A 371 13.70 -19.40 6.72
C SER A 371 12.73 -20.58 6.57
N ARG A 372 11.87 -20.81 7.58
CA ARG A 372 10.73 -21.74 7.59
C ARG A 372 9.51 -21.00 8.15
N ALA A 373 8.29 -21.30 7.68
CA ALA A 373 7.11 -20.43 7.81
C ALA A 373 6.33 -20.46 9.16
N VAL A 374 5.44 -19.46 9.29
CA VAL A 374 4.42 -19.08 10.30
C VAL A 374 4.93 -18.41 11.58
N ILE A 375 6.03 -18.89 12.16
CA ILE A 375 6.96 -18.10 12.98
C ILE A 375 8.31 -18.33 12.31
N ARG A 376 9.08 -17.26 12.03
CA ARG A 376 10.31 -17.43 11.28
C ARG A 376 11.39 -17.96 12.23
N ASN A 377 11.41 -19.27 12.36
CA ASN A 377 12.51 -19.99 12.98
C ASN A 377 13.61 -20.04 11.92
N GLU A 378 14.47 -19.03 11.93
CA GLU A 378 15.50 -18.83 10.93
C GLU A 378 16.84 -19.40 11.40
N LYS A 379 17.69 -19.70 10.43
CA LYS A 379 19.09 -20.03 10.67
C LYS A 379 19.96 -19.11 9.84
N ILE A 380 20.77 -18.30 10.53
CA ILE A 380 21.87 -17.59 9.91
C ILE A 380 23.05 -18.55 9.86
N SER A 381 23.53 -18.86 8.66
CA SER A 381 24.77 -19.58 8.44
C SER A 381 25.85 -18.59 8.04
N LEU A 382 26.89 -18.48 8.85
CA LEU A 382 28.08 -17.69 8.54
C LEU A 382 29.17 -18.64 8.04
N ASP A 383 29.69 -18.37 6.85
CA ASP A 383 30.85 -19.05 6.29
C ASP A 383 32.09 -18.17 6.54
N ILE A 384 33.07 -18.72 7.27
CA ILE A 384 34.29 -18.03 7.70
C ILE A 384 35.47 -18.66 6.96
N GLU A 385 36.17 -17.88 6.14
CA GLU A 385 37.34 -18.35 5.39
C GLU A 385 38.55 -18.59 6.32
N PRO A 386 39.52 -19.44 5.94
CA PRO A 386 40.74 -19.64 6.71
C PRO A 386 41.53 -18.34 6.94
N ASN A 387 42.15 -18.20 8.12
CA ASN A 387 43.05 -17.10 8.44
C ASN A 387 44.52 -17.53 8.33
N MET A 388 45.12 -17.24 7.18
CA MET A 388 46.53 -17.56 6.89
C MET A 388 47.52 -16.47 7.34
N THR A 389 47.06 -15.53 8.17
CA THR A 389 47.90 -14.43 8.67
C THR A 389 48.46 -14.74 10.06
N PRO A 390 49.60 -14.15 10.45
CA PRO A 390 50.17 -14.35 11.78
C PRO A 390 49.38 -13.65 12.90
N ASN A 391 48.34 -12.88 12.57
CA ASN A 391 47.54 -12.13 13.52
C ASN A 391 46.11 -12.68 13.60
N ALA A 392 45.53 -12.65 14.79
CA ALA A 392 44.10 -12.90 14.93
C ALA A 392 43.31 -11.78 14.24
N ARG A 393 42.12 -12.12 13.74
CA ARG A 393 41.18 -11.17 13.15
C ARG A 393 39.80 -11.35 13.74
N GLY A 394 38.96 -10.34 13.65
CA GLY A 394 37.61 -10.41 14.16
C GLY A 394 36.74 -9.30 13.62
N CYS A 395 35.43 -9.48 13.70
CA CYS A 395 34.45 -8.49 13.26
C CYS A 395 33.18 -8.55 14.13
N VAL A 396 32.35 -7.51 14.05
CA VAL A 396 31.04 -7.47 14.68
C VAL A 396 29.97 -7.32 13.61
N ILE A 397 29.26 -8.39 13.35
CA ILE A 397 28.13 -8.46 12.44
C ILE A 397 26.89 -7.93 13.18
N SER A 398 26.11 -7.07 12.53
CA SER A 398 24.91 -6.47 13.14
C SER A 398 23.64 -6.98 12.46
N LEU A 399 22.61 -7.31 13.26
CA LEU A 399 21.28 -7.63 12.75
C LEU A 399 20.41 -6.38 12.84
N LEU A 400 20.19 -5.73 11.70
CA LEU A 400 19.44 -4.48 11.59
C LEU A 400 18.01 -4.77 11.11
N PRO A 401 16.97 -4.46 11.90
CA PRO A 401 15.60 -4.53 11.40
C PRO A 401 15.42 -3.67 10.13
N LYS A 402 14.64 -4.16 9.17
CA LYS A 402 14.30 -3.40 7.96
C LYS A 402 13.55 -2.12 8.37
N ASN A 403 13.95 -0.99 7.79
CA ASN A 403 13.53 0.37 8.18
C ASN A 403 14.01 0.84 9.56
N GLY A 404 14.68 0.00 10.35
CA GLY A 404 15.27 0.37 11.63
C GLY A 404 16.55 1.17 11.47
N THR A 405 16.86 1.98 12.48
CA THR A 405 18.08 2.82 12.51
C THR A 405 19.19 2.26 13.40
N LYS A 406 18.90 1.24 14.21
CA LYS A 406 19.87 0.57 15.10
C LYS A 406 19.66 -0.93 15.07
N ALA A 407 20.76 -1.67 15.21
CA ALA A 407 20.74 -3.12 15.30
C ALA A 407 20.18 -3.60 16.65
N LEU A 408 19.40 -4.69 16.63
CA LEU A 408 18.86 -5.31 17.83
C LEU A 408 19.79 -6.39 18.40
N ALA A 409 20.60 -7.01 17.54
CA ALA A 409 21.59 -7.99 17.96
C ALA A 409 22.93 -7.76 17.26
N LYS A 410 23.99 -8.16 17.94
CA LYS A 410 25.36 -8.13 17.42
C LYS A 410 25.98 -9.51 17.59
N ILE A 411 26.73 -9.95 16.58
CA ILE A 411 27.45 -11.22 16.58
C ILE A 411 28.93 -10.88 16.39
N ARG A 412 29.74 -11.19 17.38
CA ARG A 412 31.19 -11.04 17.34
C ARG A 412 31.83 -12.33 16.86
N ILE A 413 32.57 -12.25 15.77
CA ILE A 413 33.42 -13.34 15.29
C ILE A 413 34.86 -13.01 15.67
N GLN A 414 35.54 -13.97 16.30
CA GLN A 414 36.97 -13.89 16.60
C GLN A 414 37.64 -15.09 15.96
N GLN A 415 38.49 -14.90 14.97
CA GLN A 415 39.20 -15.96 14.29
C GLN A 415 40.68 -15.95 14.66
N ARG A 416 41.18 -17.12 15.06
CA ARG A 416 42.57 -17.33 15.46
C ARG A 416 43.54 -17.08 14.30
N SER A 417 44.77 -16.69 14.60
CA SER A 417 45.89 -16.60 13.65
C SER A 417 46.42 -17.96 13.19
N GLN A 418 47.28 -17.97 12.16
CA GLN A 418 48.05 -19.15 11.76
C GLN A 418 49.27 -19.41 12.67
N ALA A 419 49.54 -18.54 13.65
CA ALA A 419 50.63 -18.75 14.58
C ALA A 419 50.35 -19.98 15.47
N GLN A 420 51.35 -20.85 15.63
CA GLN A 420 51.25 -22.00 16.53
C GLN A 420 50.98 -21.51 17.96
N THR A 421 50.03 -22.14 18.67
CA THR A 421 49.87 -21.88 20.11
C THR A 421 51.13 -22.30 20.85
N GLN A 422 51.33 -21.78 22.05
CA GLN A 422 52.39 -22.28 22.90
C GLN A 422 52.21 -23.78 23.22
N ALA A 423 50.98 -24.28 23.35
CA ALA A 423 50.75 -25.71 23.51
C ALA A 423 51.16 -26.50 22.25
N GLU A 424 50.87 -26.01 21.03
CA GLU A 424 51.32 -26.63 19.78
C GLU A 424 52.85 -26.59 19.63
N LYS A 425 53.50 -25.53 20.14
CA LYS A 425 54.97 -25.41 20.20
C LYS A 425 55.58 -26.36 21.23
N VAL A 426 54.97 -26.50 22.40
CA VAL A 426 55.43 -27.33 23.54
C VAL A 426 55.13 -28.82 23.33
N PHE A 427 54.01 -29.16 22.68
CA PHE A 427 53.55 -30.52 22.42
C PHE A 427 53.70 -30.94 20.95
N LYS A 428 54.83 -30.58 20.30
CA LYS A 428 55.18 -31.12 18.97
C LYS A 428 55.24 -32.65 19.00
N ASN A 429 54.52 -33.31 18.09
CA ASN A 429 54.60 -34.76 17.80
C ASN A 429 54.21 -35.77 18.91
N LYS A 430 53.40 -35.42 19.92
CA LYS A 430 53.01 -36.38 20.98
C LYS A 430 51.66 -37.07 20.69
N PHE A 431 51.73 -38.24 20.07
CA PHE A 431 50.82 -39.37 20.35
C PHE A 431 51.56 -40.37 21.26
N PRO A 432 50.86 -41.17 22.08
CA PRO A 432 51.50 -42.18 22.91
C PRO A 432 51.74 -43.49 22.12
N GLN A 433 52.99 -43.69 21.70
CA GLN A 433 53.83 -44.92 21.69
C GLN A 433 55.03 -44.64 20.76
N GLN A 434 56.29 -45.02 21.01
CA GLN A 434 56.83 -46.15 21.77
C GLN A 434 58.26 -45.83 22.28
N VAL A 435 58.57 -46.38 23.47
CA VAL A 435 59.83 -47.00 23.98
C VAL A 435 60.97 -47.01 22.93
N ASP A 436 62.18 -46.48 23.11
CA ASP A 436 63.10 -46.53 24.24
C ASP A 436 64.09 -45.34 24.12
N ASP A 437 64.65 -44.91 25.26
CA ASP A 437 65.83 -44.05 25.39
C ASP A 437 65.82 -42.56 24.97
N MET A 438 64.78 -41.79 25.33
CA MET A 438 65.00 -40.37 25.69
C MET A 438 64.22 -39.96 26.93
N LYS A 439 64.93 -39.97 28.07
CA LYS A 439 64.49 -39.40 29.35
C LYS A 439 64.22 -37.90 29.22
N PHE A 440 63.04 -37.46 29.67
CA PHE A 440 62.89 -36.20 30.37
C PHE A 440 62.61 -36.53 31.84
N THR A 441 63.48 -36.09 32.76
CA THR A 441 63.28 -36.28 34.20
C THR A 441 62.25 -35.29 34.73
N TYR A 442 61.06 -35.80 35.03
CA TYR A 442 60.17 -35.24 36.03
C TYR A 442 60.71 -35.65 37.40
N SER A 443 61.03 -34.71 38.28
CA SER A 443 61.16 -35.04 39.71
C SER A 443 59.76 -35.06 40.31
N ASN A 444 59.29 -36.26 40.68
CA ASN A 444 58.01 -36.57 41.33
C ASN A 444 56.72 -36.42 40.50
N GLY A 445 56.77 -36.34 39.17
CA GLY A 445 55.55 -36.26 38.34
C GLY A 445 54.91 -34.87 38.26
N PHE A 446 55.67 -33.81 38.55
CA PHE A 446 55.22 -32.42 38.43
C PHE A 446 56.04 -31.67 37.36
N LEU A 447 55.35 -30.93 36.49
CA LEU A 447 55.86 -29.94 35.53
C LEU A 447 56.42 -28.71 36.30
N THR A 448 57.67 -28.73 36.75
CA THR A 448 58.08 -27.80 37.82
C THR A 448 58.38 -26.36 37.39
N LYS A 449 58.73 -26.09 36.13
CA LYS A 449 58.89 -24.73 35.55
C LYS A 449 59.11 -24.80 34.04
N MET A 450 58.52 -23.90 33.26
CA MET A 450 58.87 -23.60 31.87
C MET A 450 59.12 -22.10 31.78
N GLU A 451 60.27 -21.72 31.26
CA GLU A 451 60.66 -20.34 31.03
C GLU A 451 61.24 -20.30 29.63
N ASP A 452 60.68 -19.46 28.77
CA ASP A 452 61.26 -19.17 27.46
C ASP A 452 61.63 -17.68 27.41
N ASP A 453 62.20 -17.24 26.29
CA ASP A 453 62.67 -15.85 26.12
C ASP A 453 61.53 -14.79 26.21
N TYR A 454 60.27 -15.23 26.36
CA TYR A 454 59.07 -14.40 26.24
C TYR A 454 58.23 -14.32 27.53
N GLY A 455 58.54 -15.08 28.59
CA GLY A 455 57.78 -15.04 29.85
C GLY A 455 58.00 -16.23 30.79
N THR A 456 57.28 -16.22 31.92
CA THR A 456 57.38 -17.26 32.96
C THR A 456 56.06 -18.03 33.06
N ALA A 457 56.10 -19.36 32.92
CA ALA A 457 54.97 -20.22 33.24
C ALA A 457 54.98 -20.56 34.75
N THR A 458 53.87 -20.29 35.42
CA THR A 458 53.61 -20.70 36.80
C THR A 458 52.75 -21.96 36.79
N PHE A 459 53.18 -22.97 37.56
CA PHE A 459 52.48 -24.24 37.67
C PHE A 459 51.81 -24.33 39.02
N THR A 460 50.49 -24.45 39.00
CA THR A 460 49.68 -24.71 40.19
C THR A 460 49.21 -26.15 40.15
N TYR A 461 49.59 -26.91 41.19
CA TYR A 461 49.20 -28.30 41.36
C TYR A 461 48.06 -28.42 42.34
N ASN A 462 46.94 -28.95 41.87
CA ASN A 462 45.87 -29.37 42.76
C ASN A 462 46.08 -30.86 43.06
N TYR A 463 46.26 -31.20 44.33
CA TYR A 463 46.33 -32.59 44.80
C TYR A 463 45.01 -33.08 45.43
N PRO A 464 43.89 -33.23 44.69
CA PRO A 464 42.79 -34.06 45.16
C PRO A 464 42.68 -35.39 44.40
N ALA A 465 42.02 -36.34 45.04
CA ALA A 465 41.97 -37.74 44.64
C ALA A 465 41.28 -37.97 43.29
N LYS A 466 41.91 -38.87 42.51
CA LYS A 466 41.45 -39.53 41.29
C LYS A 466 39.92 -39.60 41.13
N THR A 467 39.33 -38.77 40.28
CA THR A 467 38.14 -39.13 39.51
C THR A 467 38.06 -38.29 38.24
N LYS A 468 37.65 -38.96 37.14
CA LYS A 468 37.33 -38.49 35.76
C LYS A 468 37.14 -36.98 35.55
N ALA A 469 37.46 -36.52 34.34
CA ALA A 469 37.29 -35.18 33.73
C ALA A 469 35.97 -34.42 34.01
N VAL A 470 35.65 -34.19 35.28
CA VAL A 470 34.58 -33.33 35.80
C VAL A 470 35.06 -32.88 37.19
N GLY A 471 35.80 -31.77 37.26
CA GLY A 471 36.40 -31.27 38.50
C GLY A 471 37.51 -30.25 38.27
N VAL A 472 38.12 -29.77 39.35
CA VAL A 472 39.27 -28.85 39.32
C VAL A 472 40.43 -29.52 38.57
N PRO A 473 41.08 -28.86 37.60
CA PRO A 473 42.21 -29.43 36.88
C PRO A 473 43.39 -29.76 37.81
N ASP A 474 44.04 -30.90 37.56
CA ASP A 474 45.18 -31.40 38.34
C ASP A 474 46.41 -30.51 38.19
N VAL A 475 46.58 -29.92 36.99
CA VAL A 475 47.61 -28.93 36.70
C VAL A 475 46.98 -27.72 36.04
N ILE A 476 47.23 -26.55 36.60
CA ILE A 476 46.97 -25.26 35.95
C ILE A 476 48.32 -24.64 35.63
N VAL A 477 48.54 -24.34 34.35
CA VAL A 477 49.70 -23.60 33.88
C VAL A 477 49.24 -22.22 33.50
N GLU A 478 49.60 -21.23 34.29
CA GLU A 478 49.36 -19.82 33.96
C GLU A 478 50.66 -19.24 33.41
N TYR A 479 50.62 -18.77 32.18
CA TYR A 479 51.74 -18.08 31.57
C TYR A 479 51.40 -16.61 31.42
N ASP A 480 52.18 -15.78 32.10
CA ASP A 480 52.15 -14.34 31.95
C ASP A 480 53.20 -13.93 30.91
N GLY A 481 52.72 -13.61 29.72
CA GLY A 481 53.51 -13.27 28.55
C GLY A 481 53.85 -11.79 28.47
N SER A 482 54.14 -11.11 29.59
CA SER A 482 54.60 -9.70 29.69
C SER A 482 54.69 -8.92 28.36
N ASN A 483 53.64 -8.23 27.90
CA ASN A 483 53.53 -7.43 26.65
C ASN A 483 54.07 -8.05 25.33
N LYS A 484 54.65 -9.25 25.31
CA LYS A 484 55.42 -9.84 24.21
C LYS A 484 54.85 -11.17 23.74
N ALA A 485 53.97 -11.80 24.52
CA ALA A 485 53.25 -13.01 24.16
C ALA A 485 51.82 -13.01 24.74
N PRO A 486 50.87 -13.77 24.17
CA PRO A 486 49.54 -13.96 24.76
C PRO A 486 49.63 -14.54 26.17
N ASN A 487 48.80 -14.05 27.08
CA ASN A 487 48.59 -14.74 28.34
C ASN A 487 47.82 -16.03 28.05
N TYR A 488 48.18 -17.12 28.70
CA TYR A 488 47.41 -18.35 28.54
C TYR A 488 47.32 -19.14 29.83
N THR A 489 46.22 -19.87 29.96
CA THR A 489 45.99 -20.87 31.00
C THR A 489 45.92 -22.24 30.33
N ILE A 490 46.72 -23.20 30.75
CA ILE A 490 46.58 -24.61 30.36
C ILE A 490 46.11 -25.38 31.59
N GLU A 491 44.90 -25.89 31.52
CA GLU A 491 44.31 -26.80 32.48
C GLU A 491 44.54 -28.23 31.97
N VAL A 492 45.11 -29.09 32.81
CA VAL A 492 45.37 -30.49 32.47
C VAL A 492 44.70 -31.36 33.51
N TRP A 493 43.85 -32.27 33.04
CA TRP A 493 43.30 -33.36 33.84
C TRP A 493 44.14 -34.60 33.61
N VAL A 494 44.49 -35.31 34.69
CA VAL A 494 45.25 -36.54 34.63
C VAL A 494 44.42 -37.73 35.07
N ASN A 495 44.66 -38.88 34.44
CA ASN A 495 44.01 -40.13 34.79
C ASN A 495 44.56 -40.70 36.12
N SER A 496 44.02 -41.84 36.53
CA SER A 496 44.43 -42.54 37.76
C SER A 496 45.92 -42.91 37.84
N GLN A 497 46.66 -42.87 36.73
CA GLN A 497 48.09 -43.16 36.66
C GLN A 497 48.94 -41.88 36.53
N GLY A 498 48.31 -40.69 36.53
CA GLY A 498 48.99 -39.41 36.40
C GLY A 498 49.25 -38.97 34.95
N PHE A 499 48.64 -39.64 33.97
CA PHE A 499 48.76 -39.28 32.56
C PHE A 499 47.66 -38.30 32.14
N ALA A 500 48.00 -37.23 31.42
CA ALA A 500 47.04 -36.23 30.93
C ALA A 500 45.89 -36.87 30.11
N GLU A 501 44.69 -36.92 30.65
CA GLU A 501 43.47 -37.41 29.98
C GLU A 501 42.83 -36.32 29.12
N GLU A 502 42.90 -35.07 29.56
CA GLU A 502 42.35 -33.92 28.86
C GLU A 502 43.21 -32.68 29.10
N ILE A 503 43.37 -31.87 28.05
CA ILE A 503 44.10 -30.60 28.12
C ILE A 503 43.17 -29.52 27.57
N HIS A 504 42.86 -28.53 28.39
CA HIS A 504 42.12 -27.34 28.01
C HIS A 504 43.06 -26.14 28.05
N GLN A 505 43.22 -25.46 26.93
CA GLN A 505 44.03 -24.26 26.84
C GLN A 505 43.12 -23.05 26.58
N THR A 506 43.18 -22.05 27.45
CA THR A 506 42.62 -20.73 27.22
C THR A 506 43.74 -19.75 26.88
N ILE A 507 43.67 -19.08 25.73
CA ILE A 507 44.63 -18.07 25.27
C ILE A 507 43.93 -16.73 25.25
N THR A 508 44.53 -15.71 25.87
CA THR A 508 44.15 -14.31 25.71
C THR A 508 45.26 -13.58 24.97
N GLU A 509 45.03 -13.27 23.70
CA GLU A 509 45.99 -12.51 22.89
C GLU A 509 46.07 -11.04 23.32
N SER A 510 47.18 -10.37 23.02
CA SER A 510 47.39 -8.94 23.32
C SER A 510 46.36 -8.01 22.66
N SER A 511 45.70 -8.51 21.62
CA SER A 511 44.56 -7.90 20.93
C SER A 511 43.24 -7.96 21.73
N GLY A 512 43.23 -8.65 22.89
CA GLY A 512 42.05 -8.81 23.75
C GLY A 512 41.12 -9.96 23.33
N TYR A 513 41.52 -10.80 22.38
CA TYR A 513 40.75 -11.97 21.96
C TYR A 513 41.04 -13.19 22.84
N THR A 514 39.99 -13.93 23.21
CA THR A 514 40.10 -15.13 24.06
C THR A 514 39.68 -16.38 23.29
N TYR A 515 40.52 -17.41 23.31
CA TYR A 515 40.31 -18.67 22.62
C TYR A 515 40.48 -19.83 23.58
N SER A 516 39.51 -20.75 23.61
CA SER A 516 39.61 -22.01 24.33
C SER A 516 39.78 -23.17 23.35
N ASN A 517 40.75 -24.05 23.59
CA ASN A 517 40.92 -25.30 22.85
C ASN A 517 40.99 -26.48 23.82
N THR A 518 40.17 -27.50 23.59
CA THR A 518 40.14 -28.72 24.41
C THR A 518 40.62 -29.89 23.58
N LYS A 519 41.57 -30.65 24.13
CA LYS A 519 42.11 -31.86 23.52
C LYS A 519 42.01 -33.02 24.48
N THR A 520 41.21 -34.01 24.13
CA THR A 520 41.18 -35.31 24.81
C THR A 520 42.39 -36.13 24.36
N CYS A 521 43.19 -36.58 25.32
CA CYS A 521 44.33 -37.46 25.08
C CYS A 521 43.85 -38.92 25.06
N LYS A 522 44.26 -39.68 24.04
CA LYS A 522 44.05 -41.13 23.99
C LYS A 522 45.38 -41.82 24.20
N TYR A 523 45.43 -42.76 25.13
CA TYR A 523 46.56 -43.66 25.37
C TYR A 523 46.26 -45.01 24.71
N ASP A 524 47.22 -45.58 23.99
CA ASP A 524 47.08 -46.95 23.50
C ASP A 524 46.94 -47.90 24.70
N SER A 525 45.87 -48.69 24.71
CA SER A 525 45.60 -49.68 25.76
C SER A 525 46.73 -50.71 25.78
N GLU A 526 47.29 -50.95 26.96
CA GLU A 526 48.27 -52.00 27.20
C GLU A 526 47.76 -53.35 26.67
N ASP A 527 48.56 -53.99 25.83
CA ASP A 527 48.36 -55.35 25.32
C ASP A 527 48.56 -56.33 26.48
N ILE A 528 47.48 -56.67 27.20
CA ILE A 528 47.49 -57.71 28.24
C ILE A 528 47.37 -59.08 27.55
N SER A 529 48.43 -59.53 26.89
CA SER A 529 48.55 -60.93 26.48
C SER A 529 50.01 -61.41 26.40
N SER A 530 50.76 -61.25 27.50
CA SER A 530 51.86 -62.16 27.84
C SER A 530 52.38 -61.85 29.24
N LEU A 531 51.86 -62.56 30.25
CA LEU A 531 52.58 -62.99 31.46
C LEU A 531 51.76 -64.06 32.17
#